data_AF-A0A4Q5T5E0-F1
#
_entry.id   AF-A0A4Q5T5E0-F1
#
_cell.length_a   1.000
_cell.length_b   1.000
_cell.length_c   1.000
_cell.angle_alpha   90.00
_cell.angle_beta   90.00
_cell.angle_gamma   90.00
#
_symmetry.space_group_name_H-M   'P 1'
#
loop_
_entity.id
_entity.type
_entity.pdbx_description
1 polymer ?
#
loop_
_entity_poly.entity_id
_entity_poly.type
_entity_poly.pdbx_seq_one_letter_code
_entity_poly.pdbx_strand_id
1 'polypeptide(L)'
;MSRQNRRLSRASRYGAYVDGPDPLAPPVDLSEALEAIGEDVMAGYSPDHALQEFLRRGGADQRGLDDLARRVAEKRRELMQKHNLDGTLAEVKELLDRAVLEERKQLARDVDLDDGDRALAELTLDNLPPSPAAAVSELNGYDWQSSQAREDYERIKDLLGRELLDQRFAGMKNALENATDADREAVNEMLDDLNGLLEKRQQGVDTQQDFDDFMARHGEHFPENPSNLDELLDTMAQRSAAAQRMLNSMTPEQRQELMQMSAQAFGSPQLMEALDRLDGNLQSLRPGEDWGGSTPMDGEQGVGLGDGTGVFQDLADLDALAEQLAQSYRGSNLDDVDLDALSRQLGDEASVDLRTLKELEKALRDSGVVQRGTDGALRLTPKAMRQLGKALLRDVAESISGRQGQRDTRHAGAAGERSGATREWAFGDTEPWDVTRTVTNAVVRTVGEGGTAASMARDGVRLQIGDVEVQETEDRTQACVALLVDTSFSMAMDGR
;
A
#
# COMPACT_ATOMS: atom_id res chain seq x y z
N MET A 1 -53.96 -37.45 8.76
CA MET A 1 -53.57 -36.05 8.97
C MET A 1 -52.06 -35.93 8.93
N SER A 2 -51.50 -35.63 7.76
CA SER A 2 -50.06 -35.40 7.58
C SER A 2 -49.74 -33.92 7.83
N ARG A 3 -48.82 -33.65 8.76
CA ARG A 3 -48.34 -32.29 9.05
C ARG A 3 -47.42 -31.84 7.91
N GLN A 4 -47.87 -30.88 7.11
CA GLN A 4 -47.05 -30.22 6.11
C GLN A 4 -45.98 -29.34 6.77
N ASN A 5 -44.76 -29.44 6.25
CA ASN A 5 -43.56 -28.75 6.71
C ASN A 5 -43.66 -27.25 6.36
N ARG A 6 -43.80 -26.38 7.37
CA ARG A 6 -44.08 -24.95 7.22
C ARG A 6 -42.80 -24.10 7.06
N ARG A 7 -41.90 -24.49 6.14
CA ARG A 7 -40.61 -23.78 5.91
C ARG A 7 -40.17 -23.64 4.45
N LEU A 8 -41.09 -23.69 3.48
CA LEU A 8 -40.78 -23.41 2.06
C LEU A 8 -41.74 -22.36 1.49
N SER A 9 -41.62 -21.12 1.95
CA SER A 9 -42.14 -19.96 1.22
C SER A 9 -41.46 -18.67 1.71
N ARG A 10 -40.15 -18.54 1.50
CA ARG A 10 -39.57 -17.20 1.31
C ARG A 10 -39.56 -16.96 -0.19
N ALA A 11 -40.42 -16.05 -0.64
CA ALA A 11 -40.43 -15.62 -2.02
C ALA A 11 -39.09 -14.93 -2.32
N SER A 12 -38.24 -15.57 -3.13
CA SER A 12 -37.08 -14.93 -3.73
C SER A 12 -37.60 -13.83 -4.65
N ARG A 13 -37.37 -12.56 -4.29
CA ARG A 13 -37.63 -11.43 -5.18
C ARG A 13 -36.34 -11.15 -5.94
N TYR A 14 -36.40 -11.27 -7.26
CA TYR A 14 -35.35 -10.83 -8.16
C TYR A 14 -35.58 -9.35 -8.49
N GLY A 15 -34.57 -8.52 -8.24
CA GLY A 15 -34.54 -7.11 -8.63
C GLY A 15 -33.32 -6.84 -9.52
N ALA A 16 -33.35 -5.73 -10.25
CA ALA A 16 -32.16 -5.25 -10.94
C ALA A 16 -31.05 -4.99 -9.92
N TYR A 17 -29.84 -5.42 -10.25
CA TYR A 17 -28.67 -5.18 -9.43
C TYR A 17 -28.34 -3.69 -9.45
N VAL A 18 -28.38 -3.04 -8.29
CA VAL A 18 -28.06 -1.63 -8.12
C VAL A 18 -26.95 -1.55 -7.10
N ASP A 19 -25.76 -1.15 -7.55
CA ASP A 19 -24.56 -0.83 -6.79
C ASP A 19 -24.30 -1.65 -5.51
N GLY A 20 -23.58 -2.75 -5.70
CA GLY A 20 -22.97 -3.58 -4.65
C GLY A 20 -21.71 -4.30 -5.20
N PRO A 21 -21.09 -5.23 -4.43
CA PRO A 21 -20.08 -6.16 -4.91
C PRO A 21 -20.72 -7.29 -5.75
N ASP A 22 -20.11 -7.63 -6.90
CA ASP A 22 -20.67 -8.57 -7.88
C ASP A 22 -21.17 -9.86 -7.21
N PRO A 23 -22.47 -10.21 -7.33
CA PRO A 23 -23.04 -11.39 -6.69
C PRO A 23 -22.51 -12.71 -7.28
N LEU A 24 -21.76 -12.65 -8.39
CA LEU A 24 -21.09 -13.77 -9.03
C LEU A 24 -19.58 -13.78 -8.81
N ALA A 25 -19.01 -12.79 -8.10
CA ALA A 25 -17.60 -12.84 -7.74
C ALA A 25 -17.34 -14.08 -6.88
N PRO A 26 -16.28 -14.85 -7.16
CA PRO A 26 -15.90 -15.96 -6.30
C PRO A 26 -15.67 -15.42 -4.87
N PRO A 27 -16.10 -16.14 -3.82
CA PRO A 27 -15.85 -15.71 -2.46
C PRO A 27 -14.35 -15.56 -2.25
N VAL A 28 -13.95 -14.53 -1.48
CA VAL A 28 -12.55 -14.32 -1.08
C VAL A 28 -11.99 -15.64 -0.57
N ASP A 29 -10.87 -16.09 -1.14
CA ASP A 29 -10.24 -17.32 -0.69
C ASP A 29 -9.62 -17.09 0.69
N LEU A 30 -10.25 -17.67 1.70
CA LEU A 30 -9.80 -17.58 3.09
C LEU A 30 -8.83 -18.69 3.46
N SER A 31 -8.56 -19.64 2.57
CA SER A 31 -7.80 -20.85 2.90
C SER A 31 -6.38 -20.53 3.36
N GLU A 32 -5.67 -19.70 2.61
CA GLU A 32 -4.32 -19.26 2.92
C GLU A 32 -4.24 -18.51 4.25
N ALA A 33 -5.09 -17.49 4.43
CA ALA A 33 -5.14 -16.73 5.67
C ALA A 33 -5.47 -17.62 6.88
N LEU A 34 -6.36 -18.60 6.70
CA LEU A 34 -6.71 -19.55 7.74
C LEU A 34 -5.58 -20.51 8.11
N GLU A 35 -4.82 -20.94 7.12
CA GLU A 35 -3.67 -21.82 7.32
C GLU A 35 -2.57 -21.11 8.10
N ALA A 36 -2.19 -19.90 7.66
CA ALA A 36 -1.19 -19.08 8.35
C ALA A 36 -1.61 -18.73 9.78
N ILE A 37 -2.86 -18.27 9.98
CA ILE A 37 -3.39 -17.98 11.32
C ILE A 37 -3.40 -19.23 12.19
N GLY A 38 -3.75 -20.38 11.61
CA GLY A 38 -3.79 -21.63 12.35
C GLY A 38 -2.43 -22.16 12.76
N GLU A 39 -1.42 -22.00 11.90
CA GLU A 39 -0.03 -22.34 12.24
C GLU A 39 0.44 -21.54 13.47
N ASP A 40 0.23 -20.22 13.46
CA ASP A 40 0.58 -19.35 14.59
C ASP A 40 -0.21 -19.70 15.87
N VAL A 41 -1.51 -19.97 15.75
CA VAL A 41 -2.32 -20.39 16.91
C VAL A 41 -1.85 -21.72 17.47
N MET A 42 -1.45 -22.66 16.62
CA MET A 42 -0.88 -23.95 17.04
C MET A 42 0.53 -23.79 17.64
N ALA A 43 1.28 -22.77 17.23
CA ALA A 43 2.55 -22.38 17.84
C ALA A 43 2.39 -21.69 19.21
N GLY A 44 1.15 -21.40 19.64
CA GLY A 44 0.82 -20.86 20.96
C GLY A 44 0.47 -19.37 20.97
N TYR A 45 0.34 -18.72 19.81
CA TYR A 45 -0.11 -17.33 19.72
C TYR A 45 -1.63 -17.21 19.81
N SER A 46 -2.13 -16.03 20.20
CA SER A 46 -3.57 -15.77 20.17
C SER A 46 -4.07 -15.60 18.74
N PRO A 47 -5.33 -15.96 18.43
CA PRO A 47 -5.91 -15.71 17.10
C PRO A 47 -5.90 -14.24 16.68
N ASP A 48 -6.00 -13.31 17.66
CA ASP A 48 -5.81 -11.87 17.43
C ASP A 48 -4.41 -11.56 16.88
N HIS A 49 -3.38 -12.06 17.56
CA HIS A 49 -1.99 -11.84 17.18
C HIS A 49 -1.67 -12.50 15.84
N ALA A 50 -2.14 -13.72 15.61
CA ALA A 50 -1.96 -14.45 14.37
C ALA A 50 -2.61 -13.74 13.17
N LEU A 51 -3.82 -13.19 13.34
CA LEU A 51 -4.47 -12.37 12.33
C LEU A 51 -3.68 -11.09 12.05
N GLN A 52 -3.24 -10.39 13.10
CA GLN A 52 -2.46 -9.16 12.96
C GLN A 52 -1.13 -9.42 12.24
N GLU A 53 -0.45 -10.51 12.57
CA GLU A 53 0.80 -10.88 11.94
C GLU A 53 0.62 -11.28 10.47
N PHE A 54 -0.48 -11.97 10.14
CA PHE A 54 -0.83 -12.25 8.75
C PHE A 54 -1.10 -10.97 7.95
N LEU A 55 -1.90 -10.04 8.48
CA LEU A 55 -2.18 -8.75 7.82
C LEU A 55 -0.90 -7.91 7.66
N ARG A 56 0.00 -7.98 8.65
CA ARG A 56 1.29 -7.30 8.63
C ARG A 56 2.21 -7.83 7.55
N ARG A 57 2.36 -9.16 7.43
CA ARG A 57 3.23 -9.81 6.43
C ARG A 57 2.63 -9.88 5.04
N GLY A 58 1.30 -9.99 4.94
CA GLY A 58 0.59 -10.29 3.69
C GLY A 58 0.55 -11.79 3.38
N GLY A 59 -0.15 -12.12 2.30
CA GLY A 59 -0.18 -13.46 1.72
C GLY A 59 0.88 -13.65 0.62
N ALA A 60 0.87 -14.80 -0.04
CA ALA A 60 1.78 -15.15 -1.12
C ALA A 60 1.59 -14.23 -2.34
N ASP A 61 0.35 -13.87 -2.65
CA ASP A 61 -0.02 -13.03 -3.79
C ASP A 61 -0.35 -11.58 -3.40
N GLN A 62 -0.39 -11.26 -2.09
CA GLN A 62 -0.86 -9.97 -1.58
C GLN A 62 0.18 -9.34 -0.66
N ARG A 63 0.50 -8.07 -0.91
CA ARG A 63 1.45 -7.31 -0.07
C ARG A 63 0.84 -7.00 1.29
N GLY A 64 1.65 -7.16 2.33
CA GLY A 64 1.24 -6.86 3.70
C GLY A 64 1.32 -5.38 4.05
N LEU A 65 0.80 -5.03 5.23
CA LEU A 65 0.91 -3.68 5.76
C LEU A 65 2.36 -3.25 5.99
N ASP A 66 3.27 -4.18 6.31
CA ASP A 66 4.71 -3.87 6.43
C ASP A 66 5.32 -3.41 5.11
N ASP A 67 4.86 -3.95 3.98
CA ASP A 67 5.33 -3.54 2.66
C ASP A 67 4.81 -2.14 2.32
N LEU A 68 3.54 -1.85 2.63
CA LEU A 68 2.96 -0.51 2.46
C LEU A 68 3.68 0.50 3.36
N ALA A 69 3.89 0.17 4.64
CA ALA A 69 4.61 1.03 5.59
C ALA A 69 6.05 1.29 5.15
N ARG A 70 6.73 0.28 4.60
CA ARG A 70 8.08 0.43 4.03
C ARG A 70 8.09 1.41 2.86
N ARG A 71 7.12 1.30 1.95
CA ARG A 71 6.99 2.22 0.80
C ARG A 71 6.68 3.64 1.24
N VAL A 72 5.81 3.83 2.22
CA VAL A 72 5.55 5.14 2.84
C VAL A 72 6.84 5.73 3.40
N ALA A 73 7.61 4.94 4.16
CA ALA A 73 8.88 5.38 4.74
C ALA A 73 9.97 5.65 3.69
N GLU A 74 9.98 4.94 2.58
CA GLU A 74 10.85 5.20 1.42
C GLU A 74 10.48 6.52 0.74
N LYS A 75 9.20 6.72 0.39
CA LYS A 75 8.73 7.96 -0.24
C LYS A 75 8.95 9.18 0.65
N ARG A 76 8.71 9.06 1.96
CA ARG A 76 9.01 10.11 2.94
C ARG A 76 10.49 10.49 2.91
N ARG A 77 11.39 9.51 2.98
CA ARG A 77 12.85 9.76 2.92
C ARG A 77 13.26 10.40 1.60
N GLU A 78 12.71 9.95 0.49
CA GLU A 78 12.96 10.53 -0.83
C GLU A 78 12.56 12.01 -0.89
N LEU A 79 11.36 12.35 -0.41
CA LEU A 79 10.89 13.74 -0.37
C LEU A 79 11.75 14.61 0.55
N MET A 80 12.06 14.15 1.76
CA MET A 80 12.91 14.92 2.68
C MET A 80 14.32 15.12 2.10
N GLN A 81 14.89 14.11 1.45
CA GLN A 81 16.21 14.19 0.82
C GLN A 81 16.22 15.12 -0.39
N LYS A 82 15.21 15.03 -1.26
CA LYS A 82 15.09 15.84 -2.47
C LYS A 82 14.97 17.34 -2.15
N HIS A 83 14.31 17.66 -1.03
CA HIS A 83 14.03 19.02 -0.61
C HIS A 83 14.92 19.51 0.54
N ASN A 84 15.95 18.75 0.95
CA ASN A 84 16.85 19.10 2.07
C ASN A 84 16.12 19.47 3.38
N LEU A 85 14.94 18.88 3.63
CA LEU A 85 14.05 19.26 4.74
C LEU A 85 14.39 18.59 6.07
N ASP A 86 15.38 17.67 6.10
CA ASP A 86 15.72 16.90 7.30
C ASP A 86 16.13 17.80 8.48
N GLY A 87 16.95 18.82 8.22
CA GLY A 87 17.44 19.74 9.24
C GLY A 87 16.38 20.74 9.69
N THR A 88 15.62 21.30 8.73
CA THR A 88 14.60 22.31 9.00
C THR A 88 13.43 21.72 9.78
N LEU A 89 12.96 20.51 9.42
CA LEU A 89 11.89 19.83 10.16
C LEU A 89 12.30 19.45 11.59
N ALA A 90 13.57 19.12 11.81
CA ALA A 90 14.07 18.85 13.16
C ALA A 90 14.05 20.12 14.04
N GLU A 91 14.45 21.27 13.48
CA GLU A 91 14.38 22.56 14.17
C GLU A 91 12.92 23.00 14.43
N VAL A 92 12.05 22.83 13.42
CA VAL A 92 10.60 23.09 13.56
C VAL A 92 10.01 22.23 14.68
N LYS A 93 10.38 20.96 14.77
CA LYS A 93 9.93 20.08 15.86
C LYS A 93 10.34 20.60 17.23
N GLU A 94 11.60 21.01 17.40
CA GLU A 94 12.08 21.52 18.69
C GLU A 94 11.35 22.80 19.10
N LEU A 95 11.15 23.73 18.16
CA LEU A 95 10.42 24.97 18.39
C LEU A 95 8.94 24.70 18.72
N LEU A 96 8.32 23.75 18.02
CA LEU A 96 6.94 23.35 18.25
C LEU A 96 6.76 22.74 19.64
N ASP A 97 7.62 21.78 20.01
CA ASP A 97 7.58 21.13 21.32
C ASP A 97 7.75 22.17 22.45
N ARG A 98 8.61 23.18 22.23
CA ARG A 98 8.78 24.30 23.16
C ARG A 98 7.54 25.17 23.24
N ALA A 99 6.96 25.55 22.10
CA ALA A 99 5.75 26.39 22.05
C ALA A 99 4.57 25.71 22.77
N VAL A 100 4.30 24.44 22.46
CA VAL A 100 3.23 23.65 23.10
C VAL A 100 3.46 23.53 24.62
N LEU A 101 4.71 23.33 25.05
CA LEU A 101 5.05 23.23 26.45
C LEU A 101 4.88 24.57 27.20
N GLU A 102 5.23 25.69 26.59
CA GLU A 102 5.01 27.02 27.17
C GLU A 102 3.52 27.39 27.20
N GLU A 103 2.75 27.01 26.19
CA GLU A 103 1.29 27.19 26.18
C GLU A 103 0.62 26.40 27.29
N ARG A 104 0.95 25.11 27.44
CA ARG A 104 0.45 24.28 28.55
C ARG A 104 0.78 24.87 29.93
N LYS A 105 1.97 25.44 30.10
CA LYS A 105 2.34 26.14 31.35
C LYS A 105 1.49 27.38 31.58
N GLN A 106 1.18 28.13 30.53
CA GLN A 106 0.37 29.34 30.62
C GLN A 106 -1.08 29.00 30.93
N LEU A 107 -1.68 28.03 30.22
CA LEU A 107 -3.04 27.54 30.47
C LEU A 107 -3.23 27.03 31.91
N ALA A 108 -2.22 26.36 32.47
CA ALA A 108 -2.25 25.89 33.86
C ALA A 108 -2.13 27.02 34.91
N ARG A 109 -1.62 28.19 34.54
CA ARG A 109 -1.40 29.33 35.43
C ARG A 109 -2.49 30.38 35.33
N ASP A 110 -3.15 30.47 34.18
CA ASP A 110 -4.18 31.47 33.95
C ASP A 110 -5.44 31.11 34.72
N VAL A 111 -5.80 31.94 35.69
CA VAL A 111 -6.97 31.74 36.57
C VAL A 111 -8.18 32.52 36.04
N ASP A 112 -7.98 33.44 35.10
CA ASP A 112 -9.01 34.31 34.54
C ASP A 112 -9.60 33.74 33.23
N LEU A 113 -8.93 32.75 32.62
CA LEU A 113 -9.44 32.01 31.45
C LEU A 113 -10.62 31.11 31.82
N ASP A 114 -11.69 31.17 31.03
CA ASP A 114 -12.88 30.32 31.17
C ASP A 114 -12.51 28.82 31.15
N ASP A 115 -13.17 28.04 32.00
CA ASP A 115 -12.89 26.60 32.13
C ASP A 115 -13.19 25.85 30.82
N GLY A 116 -14.15 26.31 30.02
CA GLY A 116 -14.49 25.74 28.72
C GLY A 116 -13.40 26.00 27.67
N ASP A 117 -12.92 27.24 27.60
CA ASP A 117 -11.85 27.63 26.66
C ASP A 117 -10.53 26.91 26.99
N ARG A 118 -10.22 26.76 28.29
CA ARG A 118 -9.07 25.98 28.75
C ARG A 118 -9.16 24.51 28.34
N ALA A 119 -10.30 23.88 28.60
CA ALA A 119 -10.50 22.48 28.28
C ALA A 119 -10.42 22.22 26.77
N LEU A 120 -10.93 23.16 25.95
CA LEU A 120 -10.81 23.09 24.50
C LEU A 120 -9.33 23.20 24.06
N ALA A 121 -8.60 24.17 24.60
CA ALA A 121 -7.18 24.35 24.30
C ALA A 121 -6.34 23.12 24.68
N GLU A 122 -6.55 22.56 25.88
CA GLU A 122 -5.88 21.33 26.32
C GLU A 122 -6.21 20.16 25.39
N LEU A 123 -7.48 19.99 25.01
CA LEU A 123 -7.90 18.94 24.07
C LEU A 123 -7.22 19.08 22.70
N THR A 124 -7.11 20.29 22.16
CA THR A 124 -6.44 20.55 20.88
C THR A 124 -4.96 20.21 20.98
N LEU A 125 -4.27 20.66 22.02
CA LEU A 125 -2.84 20.40 22.23
C LEU A 125 -2.54 18.92 22.47
N ASP A 126 -3.47 18.18 23.09
CA ASP A 126 -3.33 16.74 23.36
C ASP A 126 -3.59 15.87 22.13
N ASN A 127 -4.41 16.35 21.19
CA ASN A 127 -4.72 15.65 19.94
C ASN A 127 -3.88 16.13 18.75
N LEU A 128 -2.78 16.86 19.00
CA LEU A 128 -1.89 17.30 17.92
C LEU A 128 -1.30 16.11 17.16
N PRO A 129 -1.25 16.18 15.82
CA PRO A 129 -0.57 15.18 15.01
C PRO A 129 0.91 15.02 15.44
N PRO A 130 1.46 13.79 15.42
CA PRO A 130 2.86 13.56 15.80
C PRO A 130 3.86 14.13 14.77
N SER A 131 3.40 14.43 13.56
CA SER A 131 4.21 15.04 12.51
C SER A 131 4.31 16.56 12.71
N PRO A 132 5.52 17.14 12.74
CA PRO A 132 5.69 18.59 12.91
C PRO A 132 4.96 19.42 11.85
N ALA A 133 4.97 18.98 10.58
CA ALA A 133 4.31 19.70 9.49
C ALA A 133 2.79 19.78 9.67
N ALA A 134 2.13 18.65 9.97
CA ALA A 134 0.69 18.65 10.19
C ALA A 134 0.31 19.39 11.47
N ALA A 135 1.10 19.28 12.55
CA ALA A 135 0.84 20.02 13.79
C ALA A 135 0.96 21.53 13.60
N VAL A 136 1.91 22.01 12.77
CA VAL A 136 2.01 23.44 12.44
C VAL A 136 0.81 23.91 11.63
N SER A 137 0.29 23.07 10.73
CA SER A 137 -0.92 23.35 9.96
C SER A 137 -2.17 23.36 10.84
N GLU A 138 -2.31 22.41 11.77
CA GLU A 138 -3.43 22.33 12.72
C GLU A 138 -3.45 23.52 13.68
N LEU A 139 -2.28 24.01 14.10
CA LEU A 139 -2.13 25.19 14.94
C LEU A 139 -2.21 26.51 14.15
N ASN A 140 -2.45 26.45 12.84
CA ASN A 140 -2.62 27.64 12.05
C ASN A 140 -3.95 28.31 12.40
N GLY A 141 -3.88 29.50 13.01
CA GLY A 141 -5.06 30.19 13.55
C GLY A 141 -5.34 29.88 15.02
N TYR A 142 -4.52 29.06 15.69
CA TYR A 142 -4.60 28.87 17.13
C TYR A 142 -4.25 30.17 17.89
N ASP A 143 -5.10 30.55 18.84
CA ASP A 143 -4.92 31.76 19.64
C ASP A 143 -4.05 31.49 20.88
N TRP A 144 -2.75 31.68 20.70
CA TRP A 144 -1.74 31.48 21.74
C TRP A 144 -1.92 32.44 22.92
N GLN A 145 -2.14 31.88 24.12
CA GLN A 145 -2.20 32.66 25.36
C GLN A 145 -0.80 33.04 25.86
N SER A 146 0.20 32.20 25.59
CA SER A 146 1.59 32.48 25.93
C SER A 146 2.27 33.33 24.87
N SER A 147 2.81 34.49 25.29
CA SER A 147 3.62 35.35 24.40
C SER A 147 4.87 34.62 23.89
N GLN A 148 5.48 33.79 24.73
CA GLN A 148 6.66 32.99 24.38
C GLN A 148 6.30 31.93 23.33
N ALA A 149 5.17 31.24 23.51
CA ALA A 149 4.72 30.22 22.56
C ALA A 149 4.36 30.84 21.20
N ARG A 150 3.72 32.01 21.21
CA ARG A 150 3.46 32.78 19.99
C ARG A 150 4.75 33.16 19.25
N GLU A 151 5.76 33.67 19.97
CA GLU A 151 7.05 34.01 19.35
C GLU A 151 7.74 32.78 18.73
N ASP A 152 7.74 31.64 19.42
CA ASP A 152 8.34 30.41 18.91
C ASP A 152 7.56 29.89 17.68
N TYR A 153 6.23 30.03 17.66
CA TYR A 153 5.40 29.68 16.50
C TYR A 153 5.61 30.62 15.30
N GLU A 154 5.77 31.92 15.51
CA GLU A 154 6.11 32.87 14.43
C GLU A 154 7.49 32.55 13.82
N ARG A 155 8.47 32.13 14.64
CA ARG A 155 9.77 31.67 14.11
C ARG A 155 9.64 30.43 13.24
N ILE A 156 8.74 29.51 13.58
CA ILE A 156 8.45 28.33 12.74
C ILE A 156 7.92 28.79 11.37
N LYS A 157 6.97 29.74 11.35
CA LYS A 157 6.44 30.31 10.10
C LYS A 157 7.53 30.96 9.26
N ASP A 158 8.42 31.74 9.90
CA ASP A 158 9.55 32.39 9.22
C ASP A 158 10.52 31.38 8.60
N LEU A 159 10.86 30.32 9.34
CA LEU A 159 11.75 29.25 8.85
C LEU A 159 11.15 28.52 7.65
N LEU A 160 9.88 28.11 7.76
CA LEU A 160 9.17 27.42 6.69
C LEU A 160 8.98 28.32 5.46
N GLY A 161 8.65 29.59 5.67
CA GLY A 161 8.47 30.57 4.60
C GLY A 161 9.76 30.82 3.82
N ARG A 162 10.91 30.92 4.51
CA ARG A 162 12.21 31.12 3.86
C ARG A 162 12.60 29.92 2.99
N GLU A 163 12.50 28.71 3.52
CA GLU A 163 12.88 27.49 2.79
C GLU A 163 12.00 27.28 1.55
N LEU A 164 10.70 27.50 1.68
CA LEU A 164 9.75 27.43 0.56
C LEU A 164 10.11 28.40 -0.58
N LEU A 165 10.47 29.63 -0.20
CA LEU A 165 10.90 30.65 -1.15
C LEU A 165 12.22 30.26 -1.81
N ASP A 166 13.23 29.87 -1.03
CA ASP A 166 14.55 29.47 -1.52
C ASP A 166 14.46 28.33 -2.55
N GLN A 167 13.57 27.35 -2.34
CA GLN A 167 13.35 26.25 -3.29
C GLN A 167 12.71 26.71 -4.61
N ARG A 168 11.70 27.59 -4.56
CA ARG A 168 11.10 28.17 -5.76
C ARG A 168 12.12 28.98 -6.55
N PHE A 169 12.96 29.74 -5.86
CA PHE A 169 14.00 30.56 -6.48
C PHE A 169 15.11 29.69 -7.09
N ALA A 170 15.48 28.56 -6.50
CA ALA A 170 16.43 27.63 -7.09
C ALA A 170 15.91 27.01 -8.41
N GLY A 171 14.65 26.58 -8.45
CA GLY A 171 14.01 26.08 -9.66
C GLY A 171 13.91 27.14 -10.76
N MET A 172 13.52 28.36 -10.39
CA MET A 172 13.45 29.50 -11.31
C MET A 172 14.84 29.90 -11.83
N LYS A 173 15.86 29.92 -10.96
CA LYS A 173 17.24 30.23 -11.34
C LYS A 173 17.78 29.22 -12.35
N ASN A 174 17.56 27.93 -12.14
CA ASN A 174 17.97 26.90 -13.10
C ASN A 174 17.20 27.00 -14.43
N ALA A 175 15.91 27.35 -14.40
CA ALA A 175 15.14 27.57 -15.63
C ALA A 175 15.63 28.82 -16.40
N LEU A 176 15.96 29.90 -15.69
CA LEU A 176 16.41 31.17 -16.26
C LEU A 176 17.88 31.14 -16.72
N GLU A 177 18.75 30.39 -16.04
CA GLU A 177 20.16 30.19 -16.44
C GLU A 177 20.27 29.39 -17.76
N ASN A 178 19.25 28.60 -18.12
CA ASN A 178 19.23 27.79 -19.33
C ASN A 178 18.55 28.49 -20.53
N ALA A 179 17.97 29.68 -20.36
CA ALA A 179 17.36 30.43 -21.48
C ALA A 179 18.46 31.06 -22.35
N THR A 180 18.48 30.71 -23.64
CA THR A 180 19.46 31.24 -24.59
C THR A 180 19.07 32.64 -25.07
N ASP A 181 20.04 33.39 -25.61
CA ASP A 181 19.75 34.71 -26.19
C ASP A 181 18.79 34.65 -27.39
N ALA A 182 18.76 33.53 -28.11
CA ALA A 182 17.82 33.28 -29.19
C ALA A 182 16.37 33.12 -28.68
N ASP A 183 16.19 32.46 -27.53
CA ASP A 183 14.87 32.32 -26.90
C ASP A 183 14.32 33.69 -26.46
N ARG A 184 15.20 34.59 -26.00
CA ARG A 184 14.81 35.97 -25.63
C ARG A 184 14.35 36.77 -26.84
N GLU A 185 15.01 36.62 -27.99
CA GLU A 185 14.64 37.35 -29.21
C GLU A 185 13.29 36.87 -29.76
N ALA A 186 13.05 35.55 -29.77
CA ALA A 186 11.77 34.97 -30.18
C ALA A 186 10.59 35.45 -29.30
N VAL A 187 10.79 35.53 -27.98
CA VAL A 187 9.76 36.05 -27.06
C VAL A 187 9.46 37.53 -27.28
N ASN A 188 10.47 38.35 -27.61
CA ASN A 188 10.24 39.76 -27.95
C ASN A 188 9.39 39.90 -29.22
N GLU A 189 9.71 39.15 -30.28
CA GLU A 189 8.96 39.19 -31.54
C GLU A 189 7.50 38.75 -31.34
N MET A 190 7.27 37.70 -30.54
CA MET A 190 5.93 37.25 -30.17
C MET A 190 5.12 38.34 -29.45
N LEU A 191 5.73 39.03 -28.46
CA LEU A 191 5.04 40.05 -27.69
C LEU A 191 4.72 41.30 -28.52
N ASP A 192 5.58 41.67 -29.46
CA ASP A 192 5.31 42.76 -30.40
C ASP A 192 4.16 42.40 -31.35
N ASP A 193 4.16 41.20 -31.93
CA ASP A 193 3.08 40.70 -32.79
C ASP A 193 1.74 40.62 -32.03
N LEU A 194 1.78 40.14 -30.77
CA LEU A 194 0.60 40.06 -29.91
C LEU A 194 0.05 41.44 -29.58
N ASN A 195 0.90 42.39 -29.18
CA ASN A 195 0.47 43.76 -28.92
C ASN A 195 -0.15 44.41 -30.17
N GLY A 196 0.43 44.16 -31.35
CA GLY A 196 -0.14 44.61 -32.63
C GLY A 196 -1.54 44.04 -32.89
N LEU A 197 -1.77 42.76 -32.55
CA LEU A 197 -3.08 42.12 -32.66
C LEU A 197 -4.11 42.71 -31.67
N LEU A 198 -3.70 42.97 -30.43
CA LEU A 198 -4.56 43.57 -29.41
C LEU A 198 -4.94 45.02 -29.73
N GLU A 199 -4.03 45.79 -30.33
CA GLU A 199 -4.30 47.15 -30.78
C GLU A 199 -5.31 47.19 -31.93
N LYS A 200 -5.21 46.26 -32.90
CA LYS A 200 -6.23 46.09 -33.94
C LYS A 200 -7.61 45.78 -33.35
N ARG A 201 -7.66 44.96 -32.29
CA ARG A 201 -8.89 44.62 -31.56
C ARG A 201 -9.49 45.83 -30.84
N GLN A 202 -8.67 46.64 -30.17
CA GLN A 202 -9.14 47.89 -29.55
C GLN A 202 -9.73 48.87 -30.58
N GLN A 203 -9.18 48.87 -31.79
CA GLN A 203 -9.67 49.69 -32.92
C GLN A 203 -10.88 49.07 -33.64
N GLY A 204 -11.24 47.81 -33.33
CA GLY A 204 -12.35 47.09 -33.94
C GLY A 204 -12.12 46.70 -35.41
N VAL A 205 -10.85 46.56 -35.82
CA VAL A 205 -10.44 46.21 -37.19
C VAL A 205 -9.74 44.86 -37.27
N ASP A 206 -9.75 44.09 -36.19
CA ASP A 206 -9.19 42.74 -36.15
C ASP A 206 -9.96 41.79 -37.08
N THR A 207 -9.21 40.90 -37.73
CA THR A 207 -9.78 39.82 -38.52
C THR A 207 -9.35 38.47 -37.97
N GLN A 208 -10.17 37.44 -38.20
CA GLN A 208 -9.79 36.06 -37.85
C GLN A 208 -8.48 35.64 -38.53
N GLN A 209 -8.20 36.15 -39.72
CA GLN A 209 -6.96 35.88 -40.45
C GLN A 209 -5.72 36.44 -39.72
N ASP A 210 -5.83 37.59 -39.06
CA ASP A 210 -4.73 38.14 -38.24
C ASP A 210 -4.41 37.23 -37.04
N PHE A 211 -5.43 36.61 -36.44
CA PHE A 211 -5.26 35.64 -35.35
C PHE A 211 -4.66 34.33 -35.85
N ASP A 212 -5.14 33.82 -36.98
CA ASP A 212 -4.62 32.59 -37.58
C ASP A 212 -3.14 32.76 -37.99
N ASP A 213 -2.76 33.93 -38.53
CA ASP A 213 -1.38 34.28 -38.88
C ASP A 213 -0.49 34.38 -37.63
N PHE A 214 -1.01 34.91 -36.51
CA PHE A 214 -0.30 34.95 -35.22
C PHE A 214 -0.07 33.53 -34.67
N MET A 215 -1.12 32.71 -34.64
CA MET A 215 -1.03 31.33 -34.14
C MET A 215 -0.13 30.45 -35.02
N ALA A 216 -0.07 30.71 -36.32
CA ALA A 216 0.85 30.01 -37.22
C ALA A 216 2.33 30.31 -36.94
N ARG A 217 2.65 31.49 -36.37
CA ARG A 217 4.03 31.89 -36.04
C ARG A 217 4.42 31.56 -34.61
N HIS A 218 3.50 31.75 -33.66
CA HIS A 218 3.80 31.75 -32.23
C HIS A 218 3.01 30.71 -31.42
N GLY A 219 2.23 29.85 -32.08
CA GLY A 219 1.34 28.89 -31.43
C GLY A 219 2.02 27.87 -30.51
N GLU A 220 3.32 27.61 -30.70
CA GLU A 220 4.10 26.70 -29.85
C GLU A 220 4.18 27.16 -28.39
N HIS A 221 3.94 28.46 -28.12
CA HIS A 221 3.98 29.04 -26.77
C HIS A 221 2.63 29.02 -26.04
N PHE A 222 1.55 28.54 -26.69
CA PHE A 222 0.19 28.54 -26.16
C PHE A 222 -0.39 27.11 -26.11
N PRO A 223 -0.12 26.34 -25.04
CA PRO A 223 -0.56 24.95 -24.93
C PRO A 223 -2.09 24.79 -24.85
N GLU A 224 -2.83 25.82 -24.46
CA GLU A 224 -4.29 25.80 -24.42
C GLU A 224 -4.95 25.83 -25.81
N ASN A 225 -4.18 26.16 -26.86
CA ASN A 225 -4.59 26.19 -28.26
C ASN A 225 -5.97 26.87 -28.49
N PRO A 226 -6.06 28.19 -28.24
CA PRO A 226 -7.32 28.93 -28.34
C PRO A 226 -7.88 28.90 -29.77
N SER A 227 -9.20 28.83 -29.87
CA SER A 227 -9.92 28.74 -31.15
C SER A 227 -10.09 30.10 -31.84
N ASN A 228 -10.03 31.18 -31.07
CA ASN A 228 -10.19 32.56 -31.54
C ASN A 228 -9.50 33.56 -30.60
N LEU A 229 -9.43 34.81 -31.04
CA LEU A 229 -8.79 35.90 -30.28
C LEU A 229 -9.46 36.19 -28.93
N ASP A 230 -10.77 36.01 -28.81
CA ASP A 230 -11.47 36.24 -27.53
C ASP A 230 -11.10 35.18 -26.49
N GLU A 231 -10.94 33.92 -26.89
CA GLU A 231 -10.49 32.83 -26.02
C GLU A 231 -9.03 33.03 -25.58
N LEU A 232 -8.15 33.44 -26.50
CA LEU A 232 -6.77 33.82 -26.18
C LEU A 232 -6.72 34.97 -25.18
N LEU A 233 -7.56 36.00 -25.39
CA LEU A 233 -7.68 37.15 -24.50
C LEU A 233 -8.14 36.77 -23.10
N ASP A 234 -9.12 35.88 -22.99
CA ASP A 234 -9.65 35.42 -21.70
C ASP A 234 -8.58 34.67 -20.90
N THR A 235 -7.88 33.72 -21.53
CA THR A 235 -6.79 32.97 -20.90
C THR A 235 -5.65 33.89 -20.45
N MET A 236 -5.25 34.83 -21.31
CA MET A 236 -4.16 35.76 -21.01
C MET A 236 -4.54 36.75 -19.90
N ALA A 237 -5.76 37.30 -19.94
CA ALA A 237 -6.25 38.21 -18.91
C ALA A 237 -6.34 37.51 -17.55
N GLN A 238 -6.85 36.27 -17.50
CA GLN A 238 -6.93 35.48 -16.26
C GLN A 238 -5.54 35.22 -15.66
N ARG A 239 -4.56 34.89 -16.51
CA ARG A 239 -3.17 34.64 -16.09
C ARG A 239 -2.48 35.90 -15.61
N SER A 240 -2.59 37.02 -16.34
CA SER A 240 -2.01 38.30 -15.94
C SER A 240 -2.65 38.84 -14.66
N ALA A 241 -3.97 38.72 -14.51
CA ALA A 241 -4.66 39.10 -13.26
C ALA A 241 -4.14 38.27 -12.08
N ALA A 242 -3.95 36.95 -12.25
CA ALA A 242 -3.36 36.10 -11.21
C ALA A 242 -1.93 36.52 -10.83
N ALA A 243 -1.09 36.86 -11.81
CA ALA A 243 0.26 37.38 -11.57
C ALA A 243 0.24 38.71 -10.81
N GLN A 244 -0.68 39.62 -11.16
CA GLN A 244 -0.84 40.90 -10.50
C GLN A 244 -1.29 40.73 -9.04
N ARG A 245 -2.20 39.80 -8.75
CA ARG A 245 -2.58 39.45 -7.38
C ARG A 245 -1.39 38.97 -6.55
N MET A 246 -0.54 38.12 -7.14
CA MET A 246 0.69 37.67 -6.49
C MET A 246 1.61 38.85 -6.18
N LEU A 247 1.83 39.77 -7.13
CA LEU A 247 2.63 40.97 -6.89
C LEU A 247 2.00 41.89 -5.82
N ASN A 248 0.67 41.99 -5.79
CA ASN A 248 -0.08 42.74 -4.78
C ASN A 248 0.01 42.12 -3.38
N SER A 249 0.21 40.80 -3.28
CA SER A 249 0.41 40.08 -2.02
C SER A 249 1.84 40.13 -1.46
N MET A 250 2.83 40.55 -2.25
CA MET A 250 4.24 40.66 -1.82
C MET A 250 4.51 41.97 -1.07
N THR A 251 5.52 41.96 -0.19
CA THR A 251 5.99 43.21 0.45
C THR A 251 6.70 44.12 -0.56
N PRO A 252 6.79 45.44 -0.30
CA PRO A 252 7.51 46.38 -1.16
C PRO A 252 8.96 45.95 -1.44
N GLU A 253 9.65 45.40 -0.43
CA GLU A 253 11.03 44.94 -0.53
C GLU A 253 11.16 43.71 -1.43
N GLN A 254 10.28 42.72 -1.26
CA GLN A 254 10.26 41.51 -2.09
C GLN A 254 9.94 41.81 -3.55
N ARG A 255 9.02 42.76 -3.79
CA ARG A 255 8.69 43.21 -5.14
C ARG A 255 9.90 43.87 -5.81
N GLN A 256 10.66 44.67 -5.06
CA GLN A 256 11.83 45.37 -5.58
C GLN A 256 12.99 44.41 -5.90
N GLU A 257 13.18 43.39 -5.07
CA GLU A 257 14.15 42.31 -5.32
C GLU A 257 13.78 41.49 -6.56
N LEU A 258 12.50 41.10 -6.69
CA LEU A 258 12.00 40.40 -7.87
C LEU A 258 12.16 41.25 -9.15
N MET A 259 11.86 42.56 -9.09
CA MET A 259 12.08 43.47 -10.23
C MET A 259 13.56 43.59 -10.62
N GLN A 260 14.47 43.56 -9.64
CA GLN A 260 15.90 43.61 -9.91
C GLN A 260 16.40 42.32 -10.56
N MET A 261 15.89 41.17 -10.11
CA MET A 261 16.20 39.87 -10.70
C MET A 261 15.57 39.69 -12.08
N SER A 262 14.33 40.13 -12.29
CA SER A 262 13.66 40.05 -13.59
C SER A 262 14.37 40.92 -14.62
N ALA A 263 14.82 42.12 -14.25
CA ALA A 263 15.63 42.98 -15.11
C ALA A 263 16.94 42.30 -15.54
N GLN A 264 17.52 41.45 -14.68
CA GLN A 264 18.75 40.71 -14.96
C GLN A 264 18.51 39.44 -15.79
N ALA A 265 17.37 38.77 -15.62
CA ALA A 265 17.05 37.52 -16.31
C ALA A 265 16.44 37.72 -17.72
N PHE A 266 15.56 38.71 -17.84
CA PHE A 266 14.88 39.06 -19.08
C PHE A 266 15.62 40.11 -19.90
N GLY A 267 16.60 40.80 -19.30
CA GLY A 267 17.79 41.38 -19.94
C GLY A 267 17.57 42.53 -20.93
N SER A 268 16.35 42.87 -21.33
CA SER A 268 16.09 43.95 -22.27
C SER A 268 15.05 44.95 -21.74
N PRO A 269 15.35 46.25 -21.73
CA PRO A 269 14.34 47.29 -21.47
C PRO A 269 13.16 47.21 -22.45
N GLN A 270 13.39 46.70 -23.67
CA GLN A 270 12.33 46.52 -24.67
C GLN A 270 11.27 45.50 -24.25
N LEU A 271 11.67 44.39 -23.61
CA LEU A 271 10.71 43.37 -23.18
C LEU A 271 9.77 43.92 -22.10
N MET A 272 10.32 44.67 -21.14
CA MET A 272 9.50 45.29 -20.08
C MET A 272 8.49 46.28 -20.67
N GLU A 273 8.89 47.05 -21.68
CA GLU A 273 7.99 47.97 -22.38
C GLU A 273 6.89 47.23 -23.17
N ALA A 274 7.23 46.11 -23.82
CA ALA A 274 6.26 45.26 -24.52
C ALA A 274 5.27 44.59 -23.55
N LEU A 275 5.72 44.15 -22.38
CA LEU A 275 4.86 43.58 -21.33
C LEU A 275 3.94 44.61 -20.70
N ASP A 276 4.44 45.82 -20.40
CA ASP A 276 3.61 46.90 -19.84
C ASP A 276 2.51 47.34 -20.83
N ARG A 277 2.84 47.38 -22.14
CA ARG A 277 1.85 47.58 -23.20
C ARG A 277 0.82 46.46 -23.26
N LEU A 278 1.25 45.21 -23.11
CA LEU A 278 0.36 44.05 -23.12
C LEU A 278 -0.63 44.12 -21.95
N ASP A 279 -0.15 44.36 -20.74
CA ASP A 279 -0.98 44.43 -19.55
C ASP A 279 -1.98 45.59 -19.63
N GLY A 280 -1.55 46.76 -20.10
CA GLY A 280 -2.44 47.89 -20.35
C GLY A 280 -3.53 47.56 -21.40
N ASN A 281 -3.16 46.83 -22.45
CA ASN A 281 -4.09 46.40 -23.49
C ASN A 281 -5.11 45.37 -22.99
N LEU A 282 -4.67 44.39 -22.20
CA LEU A 282 -5.53 43.37 -21.60
C LEU A 282 -6.49 43.96 -20.57
N GLN A 283 -6.02 44.86 -19.71
CA GLN A 283 -6.87 45.53 -18.72
C GLN A 283 -7.98 46.36 -19.37
N SER A 284 -7.67 47.01 -20.50
CA SER A 284 -8.65 47.77 -21.29
C SER A 284 -9.69 46.86 -21.96
N LEU A 285 -9.27 45.72 -22.52
CA LEU A 285 -10.13 44.79 -23.26
C LEU A 285 -10.94 43.85 -22.34
N ARG A 286 -10.47 43.61 -21.11
CA ARG A 286 -11.12 42.75 -20.09
C ARG A 286 -11.16 43.43 -18.72
N PRO A 287 -11.94 44.52 -18.56
CA PRO A 287 -12.08 45.20 -17.27
C PRO A 287 -12.82 44.39 -16.20
N GLY A 288 -13.45 43.26 -16.58
CA GLY A 288 -14.20 42.39 -15.69
C GLY A 288 -13.35 41.39 -14.88
N GLU A 289 -12.06 41.25 -15.20
CA GLU A 289 -11.13 40.43 -14.42
C GLU A 289 -10.68 41.12 -13.13
N ASP A 290 -10.26 40.33 -12.15
CA ASP A 290 -9.87 40.81 -10.81
C ASP A 290 -8.43 41.36 -10.77
N TRP A 291 -8.20 42.50 -11.46
CA TRP A 291 -6.89 43.17 -11.54
C TRP A 291 -6.44 43.81 -10.22
N GLY A 292 -7.40 44.19 -9.37
CA GLY A 292 -7.17 44.91 -8.12
C GLY A 292 -7.21 44.04 -6.87
N GLY A 293 -7.56 42.76 -7.00
CA GLY A 293 -7.64 41.83 -5.88
C GLY A 293 -6.32 41.70 -5.15
N SER A 294 -6.37 41.82 -3.83
CA SER A 294 -5.41 41.19 -2.94
C SER A 294 -6.17 40.08 -2.24
N THR A 295 -5.74 38.83 -2.41
CA THR A 295 -6.24 37.76 -1.55
C THR A 295 -5.36 37.77 -0.31
N PRO A 296 -5.88 38.10 0.88
CA PRO A 296 -5.16 37.84 2.12
C PRO A 296 -4.88 36.33 2.19
N MET A 297 -3.63 35.94 2.48
CA MET A 297 -3.31 34.57 2.90
C MET A 297 -3.94 34.33 4.28
N ASP A 298 -5.26 34.12 4.31
CA ASP A 298 -6.02 33.90 5.55
C ASP A 298 -7.23 32.97 5.32
N GLY A 299 -7.07 31.99 4.44
CA GLY A 299 -8.11 31.01 4.12
C GLY A 299 -7.66 29.59 4.46
N GLU A 300 -8.45 28.91 5.30
CA GLU A 300 -8.39 27.47 5.64
C GLU A 300 -8.46 26.51 4.42
N GLN A 301 -8.57 27.04 3.21
CA GLN A 301 -8.36 26.36 1.93
C GLN A 301 -8.00 27.42 0.88
N GLY A 302 -6.71 27.73 0.73
CA GLY A 302 -6.17 28.67 -0.28
C GLY A 302 -4.95 28.07 -0.98
N VAL A 303 -5.15 27.23 -2.00
CA VAL A 303 -5.12 27.55 -3.46
C VAL A 303 -3.76 28.02 -3.97
N GLY A 304 -3.24 27.28 -4.95
CA GLY A 304 -2.22 27.76 -5.88
C GLY A 304 -1.29 26.64 -6.33
N LEU A 305 -1.61 26.01 -7.47
CA LEU A 305 -0.69 25.17 -8.24
C LEU A 305 0.69 25.87 -8.33
N GLY A 306 1.65 25.35 -7.57
CA GLY A 306 2.95 25.98 -7.42
C GLY A 306 3.82 25.21 -6.45
N ASP A 307 3.97 23.90 -6.71
CA ASP A 307 5.03 22.92 -6.34
C ASP A 307 5.77 22.95 -4.98
N GLY A 308 5.50 23.90 -4.07
CA GLY A 308 6.23 24.09 -2.82
C GLY A 308 5.40 23.83 -1.56
N THR A 309 4.14 24.27 -1.51
CA THR A 309 3.25 23.99 -0.36
C THR A 309 2.74 22.55 -0.37
N GLY A 310 2.76 21.89 -1.53
CA GLY A 310 2.38 20.49 -1.68
C GLY A 310 3.30 19.53 -0.92
N VAL A 311 4.61 19.80 -0.86
CA VAL A 311 5.58 18.87 -0.25
C VAL A 311 5.35 18.69 1.24
N PHE A 312 5.01 19.76 1.97
CA PHE A 312 4.71 19.66 3.40
C PHE A 312 3.39 18.93 3.65
N GLN A 313 2.39 19.14 2.80
CA GLN A 313 1.14 18.38 2.86
C GLN A 313 1.38 16.90 2.52
N ASP A 314 2.22 16.60 1.53
CA ASP A 314 2.58 15.23 1.17
C ASP A 314 3.33 14.54 2.31
N LEU A 315 4.25 15.24 2.98
CA LEU A 315 4.94 14.73 4.16
C LEU A 315 3.99 14.52 5.35
N ALA A 316 3.03 15.42 5.56
CA ALA A 316 1.99 15.26 6.57
C ALA A 316 1.10 14.04 6.28
N ASP A 317 0.65 13.89 5.03
CA ASP A 317 -0.14 12.74 4.57
C ASP A 317 0.65 11.42 4.75
N LEU A 318 1.93 11.40 4.39
CA LEU A 318 2.79 10.22 4.55
C LEU A 318 3.03 9.86 6.02
N ASP A 319 3.18 10.85 6.90
CA ASP A 319 3.35 10.62 8.33
C ASP A 319 2.07 10.08 8.98
N ALA A 320 0.92 10.63 8.59
CA ALA A 320 -0.38 10.12 9.01
C ALA A 320 -0.60 8.67 8.55
N LEU A 321 -0.28 8.36 7.28
CA LEU A 321 -0.35 7.01 6.75
C LEU A 321 0.60 6.06 7.46
N ALA A 322 1.82 6.49 7.79
CA ALA A 322 2.78 5.67 8.52
C ALA A 322 2.24 5.25 9.91
N GLU A 323 1.59 6.17 10.62
CA GLU A 323 0.98 5.86 11.92
C GLU A 323 -0.23 4.93 11.79
N GLN A 324 -1.12 5.21 10.82
CA GLN A 324 -2.28 4.36 10.53
C GLN A 324 -1.86 2.93 10.16
N LEU A 325 -0.79 2.76 9.38
CA LEU A 325 -0.26 1.46 8.98
C LEU A 325 0.52 0.75 10.10
N ALA A 326 1.10 1.48 11.06
CA ALA A 326 1.84 0.89 12.18
C ALA A 326 0.94 0.10 13.14
N GLN A 327 -0.39 0.26 13.07
CA GLN A 327 -1.38 -0.43 13.90
C GLN A 327 -1.03 -0.45 15.40
N SER A 328 -0.39 0.61 15.87
CA SER A 328 0.33 0.71 17.14
C SER A 328 -0.56 0.60 18.39
N TYR A 329 -1.89 0.67 18.24
CA TYR A 329 -2.84 0.64 19.36
C TYR A 329 -3.84 -0.52 19.31
N ARG A 330 -4.14 -1.05 20.51
CA ARG A 330 -5.10 -2.13 20.75
C ARG A 330 -6.52 -1.67 20.38
N GLY A 331 -6.97 -2.00 19.18
CA GLY A 331 -8.28 -1.61 18.64
C GLY A 331 -8.25 -0.78 17.36
N SER A 332 -7.08 -0.47 16.82
CA SER A 332 -6.95 0.05 15.46
C SER A 332 -7.50 -0.98 14.47
N ASN A 333 -8.38 -0.54 13.57
CA ASN A 333 -8.88 -1.38 12.49
C ASN A 333 -8.22 -0.94 11.19
N LEU A 334 -8.09 -1.84 10.20
CA LEU A 334 -7.69 -1.40 8.87
C LEU A 334 -8.62 -0.30 8.33
N ASP A 335 -9.88 -0.31 8.74
CA ASP A 335 -10.89 0.68 8.37
C ASP A 335 -10.46 2.13 8.62
N ASP A 336 -9.60 2.38 9.60
CA ASP A 336 -9.12 3.72 9.98
C ASP A 336 -8.09 4.29 8.99
N VAL A 337 -7.53 3.46 8.10
CA VAL A 337 -6.55 3.89 7.11
C VAL A 337 -7.24 4.61 5.95
N ASP A 338 -6.76 5.82 5.63
CA ASP A 338 -7.27 6.65 4.53
C ASP A 338 -6.82 6.09 3.16
N LEU A 339 -7.78 5.53 2.43
CA LEU A 339 -7.55 4.94 1.10
C LEU A 339 -7.24 5.99 0.04
N ASP A 340 -7.83 7.18 0.14
CA ASP A 340 -7.66 8.23 -0.86
C ASP A 340 -6.27 8.85 -0.72
N ALA A 341 -5.85 9.12 0.52
CA ALA A 341 -4.48 9.55 0.80
C ALA A 341 -3.46 8.50 0.35
N LEU A 342 -3.70 7.21 0.62
CA LEU A 342 -2.83 6.12 0.17
C LEU A 342 -2.73 6.05 -1.36
N SER A 343 -3.86 6.21 -2.07
CA SER A 343 -3.88 6.22 -3.55
C SER A 343 -3.12 7.41 -4.12
N ARG A 344 -3.30 8.61 -3.56
CA ARG A 344 -2.58 9.82 -3.98
C ARG A 344 -1.07 9.67 -3.77
N GLN A 345 -0.66 9.09 -2.64
CA GLN A 345 0.74 9.03 -2.27
C GLN A 345 1.49 7.82 -2.85
N LEU A 346 0.91 6.62 -2.84
CA LEU A 346 1.59 5.39 -3.28
C LEU A 346 1.05 4.83 -4.60
N GLY A 347 0.01 5.45 -5.17
CA GLY A 347 -0.64 5.01 -6.40
C GLY A 347 -1.77 4.00 -6.16
N ASP A 348 -2.55 3.76 -7.21
CA ASP A 348 -3.77 2.95 -7.13
C ASP A 348 -3.50 1.50 -6.69
N GLU A 349 -2.34 0.94 -7.02
CA GLU A 349 -1.97 -0.42 -6.64
C GLU A 349 -1.94 -0.60 -5.11
N ALA A 350 -1.38 0.37 -4.37
CA ALA A 350 -1.35 0.33 -2.90
C ALA A 350 -2.77 0.40 -2.30
N SER A 351 -3.67 1.17 -2.93
CA SER A 351 -5.07 1.25 -2.51
C SER A 351 -5.81 -0.08 -2.72
N VAL A 352 -5.50 -0.81 -3.80
CA VAL A 352 -6.05 -2.14 -4.09
C VAL A 352 -5.52 -3.17 -3.11
N ASP A 353 -4.22 -3.15 -2.81
CA ASP A 353 -3.60 -4.04 -1.80
C ASP A 353 -4.31 -3.87 -0.44
N LEU A 354 -4.46 -2.63 0.04
CA LEU A 354 -5.13 -2.35 1.31
C LEU A 354 -6.63 -2.69 1.29
N ARG A 355 -7.33 -2.42 0.18
CA ARG A 355 -8.75 -2.82 0.03
C ARG A 355 -8.91 -4.34 0.11
N THR A 356 -8.00 -5.09 -0.51
CA THR A 356 -8.02 -6.55 -0.48
C THR A 356 -7.81 -7.08 0.94
N LEU A 357 -6.88 -6.49 1.70
CA LEU A 357 -6.68 -6.82 3.12
C LEU A 357 -7.92 -6.49 3.98
N LYS A 358 -8.58 -5.34 3.75
CA LYS A 358 -9.85 -4.97 4.41
C LYS A 358 -10.96 -5.99 4.12
N GLU A 359 -11.10 -6.38 2.85
CA GLU A 359 -12.09 -7.36 2.42
C GLU A 359 -11.83 -8.74 3.02
N LEU A 360 -10.56 -9.16 3.09
CA LEU A 360 -10.14 -10.40 3.72
C LEU A 360 -10.47 -10.41 5.22
N GLU A 361 -10.10 -9.36 5.96
CA GLU A 361 -10.37 -9.24 7.39
C GLU A 361 -11.88 -9.31 7.65
N LYS A 362 -12.67 -8.57 6.87
CA LYS A 362 -14.12 -8.59 6.95
C LYS A 362 -14.69 -9.97 6.64
N ALA A 363 -14.22 -10.64 5.59
CA ALA A 363 -14.66 -11.97 5.22
C ALA A 363 -14.32 -13.03 6.29
N LEU A 364 -13.18 -12.90 6.98
CA LEU A 364 -12.83 -13.76 8.12
C LEU A 364 -13.78 -13.58 9.31
N ARG A 365 -14.23 -12.34 9.58
CA ARG A 365 -15.27 -12.07 10.61
C ARG A 365 -16.65 -12.58 10.17
N ASP A 366 -17.08 -12.24 8.96
CA ASP A 366 -18.44 -12.54 8.46
C ASP A 366 -18.68 -14.04 8.23
N SER A 367 -17.64 -14.78 7.82
CA SER A 367 -17.72 -16.23 7.59
C SER A 367 -17.87 -17.06 8.88
N GLY A 368 -17.82 -16.39 10.05
CA GLY A 368 -17.91 -17.00 11.37
C GLY A 368 -16.73 -17.92 11.66
N VAL A 369 -15.59 -17.63 11.05
CA VAL A 369 -14.33 -18.38 11.22
C VAL A 369 -13.62 -17.93 12.50
N VAL A 370 -13.69 -16.63 12.78
CA VAL A 370 -13.23 -16.04 14.03
C VAL A 370 -14.42 -15.45 14.77
N GLN A 371 -14.50 -15.66 16.08
CA GLN A 371 -15.55 -15.11 16.93
C GLN A 371 -14.93 -14.43 18.15
N ARG A 372 -15.44 -13.26 18.52
CA ARG A 372 -15.05 -12.59 19.75
C ARG A 372 -15.66 -13.31 20.96
N GLY A 373 -14.81 -13.74 21.89
CA GLY A 373 -15.21 -14.34 23.17
C GLY A 373 -15.84 -13.33 24.12
N THR A 374 -16.38 -13.81 25.23
CA THR A 374 -16.97 -12.98 26.30
C THR A 374 -15.93 -12.10 27.01
N ASP A 375 -14.66 -12.45 26.89
CA ASP A 375 -13.46 -11.74 27.36
C ASP A 375 -12.96 -10.68 26.36
N GLY A 376 -13.60 -10.56 25.20
CA GLY A 376 -13.23 -9.59 24.16
C GLY A 376 -12.12 -10.06 23.22
N ALA A 377 -11.51 -11.23 23.44
CA ALA A 377 -10.46 -11.80 22.60
C ALA A 377 -11.04 -12.57 21.40
N LEU A 378 -10.35 -12.58 20.26
CA LEU A 378 -10.73 -13.41 19.12
C LEU A 378 -10.40 -14.88 19.39
N ARG A 379 -11.35 -15.76 19.02
CA ARG A 379 -11.24 -17.22 19.12
C ARG A 379 -11.62 -17.86 17.80
N LEU A 380 -10.86 -18.87 17.38
CA LEU A 380 -11.22 -19.68 16.21
C LEU A 380 -12.49 -20.50 16.51
N THR A 381 -13.43 -20.50 15.58
CA THR A 381 -14.65 -21.28 15.74
C THR A 381 -14.41 -22.77 15.46
N PRO A 382 -15.28 -23.69 15.91
CA PRO A 382 -15.15 -25.11 15.59
C PRO A 382 -15.17 -25.39 14.07
N LYS A 383 -15.76 -24.50 13.28
CA LYS A 383 -15.75 -24.58 11.81
C LYS A 383 -14.35 -24.29 11.27
N ALA A 384 -13.71 -23.23 11.76
CA ALA A 384 -12.33 -22.88 11.42
C ALA A 384 -11.36 -24.02 11.77
N MET A 385 -11.45 -24.55 13.00
CA MET A 385 -10.61 -25.67 13.45
C MET A 385 -10.74 -26.92 12.58
N ARG A 386 -11.94 -27.25 12.09
CA ARG A 386 -12.15 -28.37 11.18
C ARG A 386 -11.57 -28.12 9.79
N GLN A 387 -11.60 -26.87 9.32
CA GLN A 387 -11.06 -26.49 8.02
C GLN A 387 -9.52 -26.51 8.05
N LEU A 388 -8.94 -25.95 9.11
CA LEU A 388 -7.51 -26.05 9.43
C LEU A 388 -7.04 -27.49 9.55
N GLY A 389 -7.76 -28.32 10.32
CA GLY A 389 -7.43 -29.74 10.44
C GLY A 389 -7.47 -30.48 9.09
N LYS A 390 -8.34 -30.09 8.16
CA LYS A 390 -8.36 -30.67 6.80
C LYS A 390 -7.20 -30.19 5.94
N ALA A 391 -6.82 -28.91 6.03
CA ALA A 391 -5.69 -28.35 5.30
C ALA A 391 -4.39 -29.00 5.78
N LEU A 392 -4.14 -29.00 7.08
CA LEU A 392 -2.97 -29.65 7.69
C LEU A 392 -2.89 -31.15 7.39
N LEU A 393 -4.01 -31.88 7.42
CA LEU A 393 -4.01 -33.30 7.05
C LEU A 393 -3.71 -33.52 5.56
N ARG A 394 -4.12 -32.59 4.69
CA ARG A 394 -3.77 -32.61 3.27
C ARG A 394 -2.29 -32.32 3.08
N ASP A 395 -1.75 -31.30 3.71
CA ASP A 395 -0.33 -30.92 3.65
C ASP A 395 0.58 -31.99 4.22
N VAL A 396 0.20 -32.63 5.33
CA VAL A 396 0.90 -33.80 5.86
C VAL A 396 0.79 -34.97 4.89
N ALA A 397 -0.37 -35.21 4.28
CA ALA A 397 -0.50 -36.25 3.27
C ALA A 397 0.35 -35.96 2.02
N GLU A 398 0.45 -34.72 1.57
CA GLU A 398 1.24 -34.29 0.40
C GLU A 398 2.75 -34.27 0.70
N SER A 399 3.17 -33.79 1.87
CA SER A 399 4.57 -33.82 2.32
C SER A 399 5.07 -35.24 2.62
N ILE A 400 4.22 -36.10 3.18
CA ILE A 400 4.49 -37.55 3.31
C ILE A 400 4.47 -38.22 1.93
N SER A 401 3.62 -37.75 1.00
CA SER A 401 3.58 -38.21 -0.39
C SER A 401 4.82 -37.80 -1.20
N GLY A 402 5.63 -36.83 -0.74
CA GLY A 402 6.86 -36.39 -1.40
C GLY A 402 8.05 -37.34 -1.24
N ARG A 403 7.96 -38.37 -0.39
CA ARG A 403 8.97 -39.45 -0.30
C ARG A 403 8.37 -40.85 -0.40
N GLN A 404 7.41 -41.04 -1.31
CA GLN A 404 7.06 -42.36 -1.81
C GLN A 404 7.21 -42.39 -3.32
N GLY A 405 8.26 -43.06 -3.82
CA GLY A 405 8.35 -43.31 -5.26
C GLY A 405 9.69 -43.75 -5.85
N GLN A 406 10.80 -43.78 -5.10
CA GLN A 406 12.03 -44.45 -5.56
C GLN A 406 12.72 -45.24 -4.44
N ARG A 407 11.96 -46.14 -3.82
CA ARG A 407 12.42 -47.51 -3.71
C ARG A 407 11.21 -48.38 -3.96
N ASP A 408 11.13 -48.92 -5.17
CA ASP A 408 10.82 -50.33 -5.29
C ASP A 408 11.83 -51.02 -4.35
N THR A 409 11.48 -51.23 -3.08
CA THR A 409 12.34 -51.99 -2.18
C THR A 409 12.32 -53.41 -2.70
N ARG A 410 13.15 -53.68 -3.69
CA ARG A 410 13.53 -55.02 -4.16
C ARG A 410 14.32 -55.79 -3.12
N HIS A 411 14.20 -55.41 -1.86
CA HIS A 411 14.75 -56.08 -0.70
C HIS A 411 13.60 -56.07 0.30
N ALA A 412 12.75 -57.08 0.19
CA ALA A 412 12.05 -57.57 1.36
C ALA A 412 13.17 -58.03 2.31
N GLY A 413 13.38 -57.29 3.40
CA GLY A 413 14.43 -57.62 4.35
C GLY A 413 14.24 -59.06 4.83
N ALA A 414 15.35 -59.78 5.03
CA ALA A 414 15.41 -61.19 5.44
C ALA A 414 14.74 -61.51 6.80
N ALA A 415 13.95 -60.59 7.36
CA ALA A 415 13.35 -60.62 8.70
C ALA A 415 11.85 -60.26 8.74
N GLY A 416 11.14 -60.23 7.60
CA GLY A 416 9.68 -60.06 7.57
C GLY A 416 8.91 -61.34 7.90
N GLU A 417 7.65 -61.23 8.31
CA GLU A 417 6.77 -62.38 8.51
C GLU A 417 6.40 -63.02 7.16
N ARG A 418 6.34 -64.36 7.11
CA ARG A 418 6.01 -65.10 5.90
C ARG A 418 4.54 -64.86 5.54
N SER A 419 4.27 -64.30 4.38
CA SER A 419 2.89 -64.06 3.88
C SER A 419 2.15 -65.35 3.52
N GLY A 420 2.91 -66.44 3.26
CA GLY A 420 2.38 -67.72 2.76
C GLY A 420 2.24 -67.78 1.23
N ALA A 421 2.50 -66.68 0.52
CA ALA A 421 2.65 -66.65 -0.92
C ALA A 421 4.10 -66.95 -1.36
N THR A 422 4.25 -67.49 -2.57
CA THR A 422 5.54 -67.77 -3.19
C THR A 422 5.61 -67.12 -4.57
N ARG A 423 6.81 -66.69 -4.95
CA ARG A 423 7.10 -66.10 -6.27
C ARG A 423 8.36 -66.71 -6.88
N GLU A 424 8.50 -66.63 -8.20
CA GLU A 424 9.71 -67.07 -8.90
C GLU A 424 10.93 -66.28 -8.43
N TRP A 425 12.06 -66.98 -8.26
CA TRP A 425 13.32 -66.38 -7.87
C TRP A 425 13.91 -65.55 -9.01
N ALA A 426 14.29 -64.31 -8.71
CA ALA A 426 14.99 -63.41 -9.60
C ALA A 426 16.40 -63.11 -9.07
N PHE A 427 17.30 -62.75 -9.99
CA PHE A 427 18.67 -62.39 -9.63
C PHE A 427 18.68 -61.19 -8.68
N GLY A 428 19.17 -61.41 -7.45
CA GLY A 428 19.24 -60.40 -6.39
C GLY A 428 18.31 -60.68 -5.19
N ASP A 429 17.43 -61.68 -5.28
CA ASP A 429 16.58 -62.11 -4.17
C ASP A 429 17.40 -62.73 -3.03
N THR A 430 17.06 -62.37 -1.80
CA THR A 430 17.72 -62.84 -0.56
C THR A 430 16.77 -63.63 0.35
N GLU A 431 15.51 -63.74 -0.04
CA GLU A 431 14.44 -64.44 0.65
C GLU A 431 14.68 -65.97 0.65
N PRO A 432 14.24 -66.69 1.71
CA PRO A 432 14.44 -68.12 1.78
C PRO A 432 13.65 -68.84 0.69
N TRP A 433 14.26 -69.88 0.11
CA TRP A 433 13.62 -70.73 -0.90
C TRP A 433 12.44 -71.49 -0.30
N ASP A 434 11.33 -71.53 -1.03
CA ASP A 434 10.27 -72.48 -0.75
C ASP A 434 10.66 -73.84 -1.34
N VAL A 435 11.21 -74.71 -0.49
CA VAL A 435 11.71 -76.04 -0.89
C VAL A 435 10.59 -76.89 -1.50
N THR A 436 9.36 -76.77 -1.01
CA THR A 436 8.24 -77.61 -1.45
C THR A 436 7.83 -77.22 -2.86
N ARG A 437 7.61 -75.93 -3.12
CA ARG A 437 7.31 -75.40 -4.45
C ARG A 437 8.44 -75.66 -5.43
N THR A 438 9.69 -75.41 -5.00
CA THR A 438 10.87 -75.59 -5.85
C THR A 438 11.04 -77.03 -6.33
N VAL A 439 10.90 -78.00 -5.42
CA VAL A 439 10.97 -79.43 -5.78
C VAL A 439 9.77 -79.84 -6.63
N THR A 440 8.58 -79.31 -6.34
CA THR A 440 7.36 -79.59 -7.12
C THR A 440 7.52 -79.11 -8.57
N ASN A 441 8.02 -77.89 -8.77
CA ASN A 441 8.27 -77.32 -10.10
C ASN A 441 9.28 -78.16 -10.88
N ALA A 442 10.39 -78.56 -10.24
CA ALA A 442 11.40 -79.42 -10.86
C ALA A 442 10.85 -80.81 -11.26
N VAL A 443 9.98 -81.40 -10.44
CA VAL A 443 9.32 -82.68 -10.74
C VAL A 443 8.34 -82.51 -11.91
N VAL A 444 7.51 -81.47 -11.89
CA VAL A 444 6.55 -81.18 -12.96
C VAL A 444 7.27 -80.96 -14.29
N ARG A 445 8.36 -80.17 -14.29
CA ARG A 445 9.19 -79.94 -15.47
C ARG A 445 9.81 -81.24 -15.98
N THR A 446 10.41 -82.04 -15.10
CA THR A 446 11.05 -83.31 -15.49
C THR A 446 10.05 -84.30 -16.10
N VAL A 447 8.83 -84.37 -15.58
CA VAL A 447 7.76 -85.19 -16.17
C VAL A 447 7.30 -84.61 -17.52
N GLY A 448 7.16 -83.29 -17.63
CA GLY A 448 6.81 -82.61 -18.88
C GLY A 448 7.85 -82.80 -20.00
N GLU A 449 9.12 -82.93 -19.65
CA GLU A 449 10.24 -83.25 -20.56
C GLU A 449 10.33 -84.75 -20.93
N GLY A 450 9.38 -85.58 -20.47
CA GLY A 450 9.33 -87.02 -20.75
C GLY A 450 10.12 -87.90 -19.76
N GLY A 451 10.59 -87.33 -18.65
CA GLY A 451 11.18 -88.07 -17.55
C GLY A 451 10.16 -88.95 -16.83
N THR A 452 10.62 -90.07 -16.26
CA THR A 452 9.76 -91.01 -15.53
C THR A 452 10.07 -90.98 -14.03
N ALA A 453 9.12 -91.41 -13.20
CA ALA A 453 9.36 -91.57 -11.77
C ALA A 453 10.57 -92.49 -11.48
N ALA A 454 10.80 -93.49 -12.34
CA ALA A 454 11.94 -94.40 -12.24
C ALA A 454 13.29 -93.73 -12.52
N SER A 455 13.34 -92.76 -13.46
CA SER A 455 14.57 -91.99 -13.71
C SER A 455 14.86 -91.01 -12.59
N MET A 456 13.84 -90.34 -12.04
CA MET A 456 13.99 -89.45 -10.88
C MET A 456 14.44 -90.20 -9.61
N ALA A 457 13.97 -91.42 -9.40
CA ALA A 457 14.38 -92.25 -8.27
C ALA A 457 15.84 -92.74 -8.36
N ARG A 458 16.40 -92.86 -9.57
CA ARG A 458 17.80 -93.24 -9.78
C ARG A 458 18.76 -92.05 -9.75
N ASP A 459 18.41 -90.97 -10.45
CA ASP A 459 19.33 -89.85 -10.71
C ASP A 459 19.09 -88.64 -9.78
N GLY A 460 18.03 -88.70 -8.97
CA GLY A 460 17.56 -87.58 -8.15
C GLY A 460 16.76 -86.55 -8.94
N VAL A 461 16.09 -85.64 -8.23
CA VAL A 461 15.40 -84.50 -8.83
C VAL A 461 16.44 -83.44 -9.18
N ARG A 462 16.58 -83.12 -10.48
CA ARG A 462 17.48 -82.06 -10.94
C ARG A 462 16.77 -80.71 -10.86
N LEU A 463 17.26 -79.83 -9.99
CA LEU A 463 16.79 -78.45 -9.87
C LEU A 463 17.46 -77.56 -10.93
N GLN A 464 16.66 -76.75 -11.61
CA GLN A 464 17.11 -75.64 -12.46
C GLN A 464 16.72 -74.30 -11.82
N ILE A 465 17.34 -73.20 -12.25
CA ILE A 465 17.09 -71.86 -11.69
C ILE A 465 15.62 -71.47 -11.84
N GLY A 466 14.98 -71.77 -12.98
CA GLY A 466 13.55 -71.49 -13.21
C GLY A 466 12.59 -72.36 -12.39
N ASP A 467 13.09 -73.37 -11.67
CA ASP A 467 12.27 -74.14 -10.72
C ASP A 467 12.20 -73.45 -9.35
N VAL A 468 13.12 -72.52 -9.05
CA VAL A 468 13.30 -71.94 -7.71
C VAL A 468 12.22 -70.89 -7.44
N GLU A 469 11.47 -71.10 -6.35
CA GLU A 469 10.57 -70.10 -5.79
C GLU A 469 11.06 -69.63 -4.42
N VAL A 470 10.86 -68.35 -4.13
CA VAL A 470 11.14 -67.73 -2.83
C VAL A 470 9.83 -67.36 -2.12
N GLN A 471 9.90 -67.34 -0.78
CA GLN A 471 8.77 -66.93 0.05
C GLN A 471 8.63 -65.41 0.05
N GLU A 472 7.40 -64.91 -0.17
CA GLU A 472 7.13 -63.49 0.00
C GLU A 472 7.01 -63.14 1.48
N THR A 473 7.74 -62.12 1.92
CA THR A 473 7.63 -61.54 3.26
C THR A 473 6.87 -60.22 3.20
N GLU A 474 5.95 -60.01 4.15
CA GLU A 474 5.23 -58.73 4.29
C GLU A 474 5.94 -57.88 5.35
N ASP A 475 6.12 -56.59 5.07
CA ASP A 475 6.59 -55.61 6.05
C ASP A 475 5.40 -54.76 6.52
N ARG A 476 5.13 -54.75 7.82
CA ARG A 476 4.06 -53.96 8.44
C ARG A 476 4.66 -52.88 9.31
N THR A 477 4.66 -51.65 8.79
CA THR A 477 4.99 -50.47 9.60
C THR A 477 3.79 -50.09 10.49
N GLN A 478 3.95 -50.17 11.81
CA GLN A 478 2.99 -49.61 12.77
C GLN A 478 3.59 -48.39 13.46
N ALA A 479 2.81 -47.31 13.58
CA ALA A 479 3.17 -46.11 14.33
C ALA A 479 2.18 -45.89 15.48
N CYS A 480 2.70 -45.56 16.67
CA CYS A 480 1.93 -45.16 17.84
C CYS A 480 2.37 -43.75 18.24
N VAL A 481 1.43 -42.80 18.33
CA VAL A 481 1.68 -41.46 18.84
C VAL A 481 1.19 -41.40 20.28
N ALA A 482 2.11 -41.21 21.22
CA ALA A 482 1.80 -41.01 22.64
C ALA A 482 2.19 -39.58 23.04
N LEU A 483 1.20 -38.79 23.48
CA LEU A 483 1.42 -37.47 24.07
C LEU A 483 1.52 -37.63 25.59
N LEU A 484 2.71 -37.41 26.14
CA LEU A 484 2.95 -37.39 27.59
C LEU A 484 3.18 -35.94 28.01
N VAL A 485 2.18 -35.35 28.67
CA VAL A 485 2.26 -33.99 29.22
C VAL A 485 2.40 -34.10 30.74
N ASP A 486 3.54 -33.67 31.28
CA ASP A 486 3.76 -33.52 32.72
C ASP A 486 3.50 -32.06 33.11
N THR A 487 2.28 -31.77 33.57
CA THR A 487 1.95 -30.43 34.09
C THR A 487 2.05 -30.41 35.61
N SER A 488 3.06 -29.72 36.14
CA SER A 488 3.14 -29.40 37.57
C SER A 488 2.10 -28.34 37.95
N PHE A 489 1.47 -28.49 39.12
CA PHE A 489 0.38 -27.62 39.61
C PHE A 489 0.77 -26.12 39.68
N SER A 490 2.07 -25.79 39.73
CA SER A 490 2.56 -24.41 39.68
C SER A 490 2.46 -23.75 38.31
N MET A 491 2.48 -24.50 37.20
CA MET A 491 2.40 -23.91 35.84
C MET A 491 1.00 -23.36 35.53
N ALA A 492 -0.05 -24.02 36.02
CA ALA A 492 -1.45 -23.57 35.85
C ALA A 492 -1.80 -22.30 36.65
N MET A 493 -1.09 -22.01 37.75
CA MET A 493 -1.28 -20.80 38.55
C MET A 493 -0.56 -19.57 37.97
N ASP A 494 0.53 -19.77 37.21
CA ASP A 494 1.30 -18.70 36.55
C ASP A 494 0.86 -18.43 35.09
N GLY A 495 -0.20 -19.09 34.61
CA GLY A 495 -0.78 -18.84 33.29
C GLY A 495 0.15 -19.20 32.12
N ARG A 496 0.93 -20.28 32.24
CA ARG A 496 1.72 -20.85 31.15
C ARG A 496 1.32 -22.29 30.85
#